data_AF-A0A957G490-F1
#
_entry.id   AF-A0A957G490-F1
#
_cell.length_a   1.000
_cell.length_b   1.000
_cell.length_c   1.000
_cell.angle_alpha   90.00
_cell.angle_beta   90.00
_cell.angle_gamma   90.00
#
_symmetry.space_group_name_H-M   'P 1'
#
loop_
_entity.id
_entity.type
_entity.pdbx_description
1 polymer ?
#
loop_
_entity_poly.entity_id
_entity_poly.type
_entity_poly.pdbx_seq_one_letter_code
_entity_poly.pdbx_strand_id
1 'polypeptide(L)'
;MPPLPLRVLGRGLGLPRRGLLEPAGSSTLPGMRCRVAVFAFFLALMLAMLACGQATPVAVVPTTAPVATVSPPTATLPPNPALPTPTAPLPVETAPLLPTAEPVWPPAAALDAFLAAEAEAGHFMGTVLVGQGSEILFNQGYGAANLTFDVANGEATRFRLGGLSQSYVAVAILRLAEQGQLDLNTPVSHYLPDLPLDPTLTSQHLLSHSSGIPDFSAHADFLTVATGRIAPVDLLAGMLAEYTLFAPGERYGYSLTNYYLLSYLIEVLTGQPLAEALAALVWGPAGLNATGYDDQSAIVPDRAEGYRLTPGGLVPAAVVDASFLLGGGAAYADSRDLWLWNQAVRGPIL
;
A
#
# COMPACT_ATOMS: atom_id res chain seq x y z
N MET A 1 0.33 35.04 25.06
CA MET A 1 1.73 34.63 25.31
C MET A 1 2.28 34.06 24.01
N PRO A 2 3.43 34.53 23.50
CA PRO A 2 3.95 34.11 22.21
C PRO A 2 4.64 32.73 22.31
N PRO A 3 4.81 31.99 21.20
CA PRO A 3 5.43 30.67 21.20
C PRO A 3 6.97 30.76 21.24
N LEU A 4 7.59 29.84 21.97
CA LEU A 4 9.04 29.64 21.99
C LEU A 4 9.51 28.81 20.77
N PRO A 5 10.70 29.09 20.20
CA PRO A 5 11.24 28.35 19.06
C PRO A 5 11.99 27.09 19.48
N LEU A 6 11.78 25.99 18.76
CA LEU A 6 12.57 24.76 18.87
C LEU A 6 13.92 24.95 18.17
N ARG A 7 14.99 25.01 18.96
CA ARG A 7 16.39 24.97 18.51
C ARG A 7 16.83 23.53 18.26
N VAL A 8 17.31 23.30 17.04
CA VAL A 8 18.13 22.16 16.64
C VAL A 8 19.43 22.16 17.46
N LEU A 9 19.75 21.03 18.11
CA LEU A 9 21.07 20.80 18.71
C LEU A 9 21.48 19.35 18.45
N GLY A 10 22.27 19.17 17.40
CA GLY A 10 23.06 17.96 17.20
C GLY A 10 24.21 17.92 18.21
N ARG A 11 24.41 16.78 18.86
CA ARG A 11 25.69 16.36 19.46
C ARG A 11 25.70 14.83 19.54
N GLY A 12 26.67 14.24 18.86
CA GLY A 12 26.98 12.83 18.97
C GLY A 12 27.86 12.49 20.18
N LEU A 13 28.16 11.20 20.24
CA LEU A 13 29.16 10.47 21.05
C LEU A 13 28.77 10.10 22.49
N GLY A 14 28.75 8.78 22.73
CA GLY A 14 28.98 8.22 24.06
C GLY A 14 28.37 6.84 24.34
N LEU A 15 28.82 5.78 23.67
CA LEU A 15 28.62 4.40 24.14
C LEU A 15 29.49 4.15 25.39
N PRO A 16 28.95 3.63 26.51
CA PRO A 16 29.78 3.04 27.55
C PRO A 16 29.99 1.54 27.30
N ARG A 17 31.24 1.12 27.50
CA ARG A 17 31.75 -0.26 27.39
C ARG A 17 31.32 -1.14 28.59
N ARG A 18 31.09 -2.42 28.26
CA ARG A 18 31.29 -3.67 29.02
C ARG A 18 31.75 -3.54 30.49
N GLY A 19 30.93 -4.06 31.40
CA GLY A 19 31.36 -4.67 32.67
C GLY A 19 31.21 -6.19 32.59
N LEU A 20 32.34 -6.90 32.63
CA LEU A 20 32.41 -8.34 32.85
C LEU A 20 32.08 -8.64 34.31
N LEU A 21 31.17 -9.59 34.56
CA LEU A 21 31.05 -10.27 35.85
C LEU A 21 31.39 -11.74 35.63
N GLU A 22 32.47 -12.18 36.28
CA GLU A 22 32.85 -13.59 36.40
C GLU A 22 31.88 -14.35 37.33
N PRO A 23 31.74 -15.68 37.17
CA PRO A 23 30.80 -16.49 37.94
C PRO A 23 31.47 -17.09 39.19
N ALA A 24 30.73 -17.10 40.30
CA ALA A 24 31.09 -17.88 41.49
C ALA A 24 29.95 -18.83 41.86
N GLY A 25 30.31 -20.08 42.18
CA GLY A 25 29.49 -20.93 43.04
C GLY A 25 28.96 -22.22 42.43
N SER A 26 29.80 -23.25 42.47
CA SER A 26 29.51 -24.66 42.25
C SER A 26 28.47 -25.23 43.23
N SER A 27 27.49 -25.99 42.71
CA SER A 27 26.94 -27.14 43.43
C SER A 27 26.52 -28.24 42.43
N THR A 28 26.92 -29.45 42.76
CA THR A 28 26.89 -30.69 41.98
C THR A 28 25.59 -31.46 42.19
N LEU A 29 24.93 -31.92 41.12
CA LEU A 29 24.09 -33.13 41.11
C LEU A 29 24.05 -33.75 39.67
N PRO A 30 23.87 -35.08 39.52
CA PRO A 30 24.38 -35.88 38.42
C PRO A 30 23.34 -36.20 37.33
N GLY A 31 23.78 -36.39 36.08
CA GLY A 31 22.94 -37.01 35.03
C GLY A 31 23.19 -36.50 33.62
N MET A 32 24.39 -36.69 33.07
CA MET A 32 24.72 -36.27 31.71
C MET A 32 25.51 -37.36 30.97
N ARG A 33 24.79 -38.29 30.33
CA ARG A 33 25.35 -39.25 29.37
C ARG A 33 24.40 -39.42 28.18
N CYS A 34 24.19 -38.35 27.42
CA CYS A 34 23.60 -38.44 26.07
C CYS A 34 23.84 -37.24 25.15
N ARG A 35 24.42 -36.12 25.63
CA ARG A 35 24.55 -34.89 24.82
C ARG A 35 25.95 -34.54 24.31
N VAL A 36 26.97 -35.36 24.61
CA VAL A 36 28.36 -35.11 24.13
C VAL A 36 28.65 -35.80 22.79
N ALA A 37 27.89 -36.84 22.41
CA ALA A 37 28.15 -37.60 21.19
C ALA A 37 27.71 -36.89 19.89
N VAL A 38 26.71 -36.00 19.95
CA VAL A 38 26.17 -35.34 18.74
C VAL A 38 27.01 -34.13 18.32
N PHE A 39 27.66 -33.45 19.26
CA PHE A 39 28.56 -32.31 18.96
C PHE A 39 29.92 -32.74 18.38
N ALA A 40 30.41 -33.94 18.73
CA ALA A 40 31.66 -34.47 18.19
C ALA A 40 31.57 -34.87 16.70
N PHE A 41 30.36 -35.20 16.22
CA PHE A 41 30.15 -35.61 14.82
C PHE A 41 30.14 -34.41 13.86
N PHE A 42 29.67 -33.23 14.31
CA PHE A 42 29.64 -32.01 13.50
C PHE A 42 31.02 -31.34 13.36
N LEU A 43 31.90 -31.45 14.36
CA LEU A 43 33.25 -30.87 14.29
C LEU A 43 34.18 -31.69 13.37
N ALA A 44 33.99 -33.01 13.27
CA ALA A 44 34.77 -33.88 12.39
C ALA A 44 34.42 -33.71 10.90
N LEU A 45 33.18 -33.34 10.58
CA LEU A 45 32.75 -33.11 9.19
C LEU A 45 33.23 -31.74 8.64
N MET A 46 33.35 -30.72 9.49
CA MET A 46 33.94 -29.42 9.10
C MET A 46 35.46 -29.49 8.86
N LEU A 47 36.18 -30.38 9.56
CA LEU A 47 37.63 -30.56 9.38
C LEU A 47 38.01 -31.40 8.15
N ALA A 48 37.08 -32.21 7.61
CA ALA A 48 37.32 -33.01 6.41
C ALA A 48 37.13 -32.23 5.09
N MET A 49 36.40 -31.10 5.09
CA MET A 49 36.25 -30.26 3.90
C MET A 49 37.38 -29.23 3.69
N LEU A 50 38.29 -29.07 4.66
CA LEU A 50 39.48 -28.20 4.51
C LEU A 50 40.70 -28.89 3.87
N ALA A 51 40.58 -30.16 3.45
CA ALA A 51 41.72 -30.93 2.92
C ALA A 51 41.67 -31.26 1.41
N CYS A 52 40.67 -30.79 0.67
CA CYS A 52 40.60 -30.98 -0.79
C CYS A 52 40.40 -29.64 -1.51
N GLY A 53 41.50 -29.05 -1.99
CA GLY A 53 41.45 -27.83 -2.78
C GLY A 53 42.81 -27.15 -2.92
N GLN A 54 43.84 -27.88 -3.38
CA GLN A 54 45.06 -27.22 -3.84
C GLN A 54 44.80 -26.61 -5.22
N ALA A 55 44.68 -25.30 -5.28
CA ALA A 55 44.88 -24.50 -6.48
C ALA A 55 46.19 -23.73 -6.33
N THR A 56 47.05 -23.81 -7.35
CA THR A 56 48.39 -23.23 -7.40
C THR A 56 48.38 -21.71 -7.33
N PRO A 57 49.42 -21.07 -6.76
CA PRO A 57 49.50 -19.61 -6.68
C PRO A 57 49.90 -19.02 -8.03
N VAL A 58 49.04 -18.18 -8.61
CA VAL A 58 49.41 -17.28 -9.71
C VAL A 58 50.02 -16.02 -9.10
N ALA A 59 51.25 -15.70 -9.51
CA ALA A 59 51.98 -14.51 -9.08
C ALA A 59 51.28 -13.24 -9.58
N VAL A 60 50.93 -12.34 -8.67
CA VAL A 60 50.45 -10.99 -8.97
C VAL A 60 51.66 -10.07 -9.08
N VAL A 61 51.96 -9.61 -10.29
CA VAL A 61 52.89 -8.51 -10.56
C VAL A 61 52.14 -7.19 -10.34
N PRO A 62 52.66 -6.23 -9.55
CA PRO A 62 52.02 -4.94 -9.38
C PRO A 62 52.37 -4.06 -10.59
N THR A 63 51.43 -3.89 -11.52
CA THR A 63 51.53 -2.86 -12.56
C THR A 63 50.80 -1.61 -12.09
N THR A 64 51.56 -0.62 -11.64
CA THR A 64 51.09 0.76 -11.48
C THR A 64 50.86 1.36 -12.87
N ALA A 65 49.59 1.56 -13.24
CA ALA A 65 49.19 2.39 -14.37
C ALA A 65 48.25 3.51 -13.85
N PRO A 66 48.35 4.73 -14.38
CA PRO A 66 47.62 5.89 -13.87
C PRO A 66 46.12 5.77 -14.19
N VAL A 67 45.29 6.13 -13.21
CA VAL A 67 43.84 6.27 -13.38
C VAL A 67 43.57 7.45 -14.30
N ALA A 68 43.17 7.16 -15.54
CA ALA A 68 42.56 8.15 -16.42
C ALA A 68 41.14 8.43 -15.93
N THR A 69 40.84 9.69 -15.62
CA THR A 69 39.49 10.18 -15.36
C THR A 69 38.65 10.05 -16.64
N VAL A 70 37.79 9.03 -16.69
CA VAL A 70 36.76 8.91 -17.73
C VAL A 70 35.53 9.66 -17.24
N SER A 71 35.23 10.80 -17.85
CA SER A 71 33.93 11.47 -17.70
C SER A 71 32.81 10.53 -18.17
N PRO A 72 31.65 10.50 -17.51
CA PRO A 72 30.54 9.65 -17.95
C PRO A 72 30.04 10.13 -19.32
N PRO A 73 29.57 9.22 -20.19
CA PRO A 73 29.02 9.59 -21.49
C PRO A 73 27.71 10.35 -21.29
N THR A 74 27.62 11.54 -21.88
CA THR A 74 26.38 12.28 -22.07
C THR A 74 25.47 11.49 -23.01
N ALA A 75 24.54 10.71 -22.45
CA ALA A 75 23.46 10.13 -23.23
C ALA A 75 22.40 11.23 -23.46
N THR A 76 22.45 11.89 -24.61
CA THR A 76 21.32 12.69 -25.10
C THR A 76 20.20 11.72 -25.47
N LEU A 77 19.11 11.72 -24.71
CA LEU A 77 17.87 11.05 -25.09
C LEU A 77 17.41 11.55 -26.47
N PRO A 78 16.94 10.67 -27.37
CA PRO A 78 16.37 11.11 -28.63
C PRO A 78 15.15 12.01 -28.35
N PRO A 79 14.90 13.05 -29.17
CA PRO A 79 13.71 13.88 -29.02
C PRO A 79 12.45 13.02 -29.14
N ASN A 80 11.49 13.28 -28.26
CA ASN A 80 10.16 12.64 -28.32
C ASN A 80 9.59 12.83 -29.75
N PRO A 81 9.05 11.77 -30.39
CA PRO A 81 8.35 11.94 -31.65
C PRO A 81 7.18 12.91 -31.45
N ALA A 82 7.05 13.88 -32.35
CA ALA A 82 5.94 14.84 -32.32
C ALA A 82 4.62 14.07 -32.33
N LEU A 83 3.78 14.32 -31.32
CA LEU A 83 2.45 13.72 -31.23
C LEU A 83 1.59 14.20 -32.40
N PRO A 84 0.73 13.33 -32.97
CA PRO A 84 -0.23 13.73 -33.97
C PRO A 84 -1.17 14.81 -33.40
N THR A 85 -1.44 15.83 -34.18
CA THR A 85 -2.36 16.92 -33.85
C THR A 85 -3.71 16.34 -33.43
N PRO A 86 -4.34 16.83 -32.33
CA PRO A 86 -5.61 16.28 -31.86
C PRO A 86 -6.64 16.37 -32.98
N THR A 87 -7.07 15.20 -33.45
CA THR A 87 -8.22 15.08 -34.34
C THR A 87 -9.47 15.33 -33.50
N ALA A 88 -10.51 15.89 -34.13
CA ALA A 88 -11.78 16.34 -33.54
C ALA A 88 -12.29 15.53 -32.32
N PRO A 89 -12.99 16.16 -31.36
CA PRO A 89 -13.50 15.49 -30.17
C PRO A 89 -14.26 14.23 -30.54
N LEU A 90 -13.93 13.12 -29.86
CA LEU A 90 -14.62 11.86 -30.03
C LEU A 90 -16.13 12.07 -29.80
N PRO A 91 -17.01 11.47 -30.63
CA PRO A 91 -18.44 11.52 -30.38
C PRO A 91 -18.71 11.02 -28.97
N VAL A 92 -19.50 11.77 -28.20
CA VAL A 92 -20.07 11.28 -26.95
C VAL A 92 -21.05 10.17 -27.34
N GLU A 93 -20.54 8.94 -27.42
CA GLU A 93 -21.38 7.76 -27.53
C GLU A 93 -22.14 7.69 -26.20
N THR A 94 -23.44 8.00 -26.24
CA THR A 94 -24.33 7.76 -25.11
C THR A 94 -24.29 6.26 -24.86
N ALA A 95 -23.46 5.83 -23.91
CA ALA A 95 -23.41 4.45 -23.46
C ALA A 95 -24.85 4.00 -23.22
N PRO A 96 -25.29 2.85 -23.78
CA PRO A 96 -26.63 2.37 -23.54
C PRO A 96 -26.85 2.30 -22.02
N LEU A 97 -27.91 2.97 -21.57
CA LEU A 97 -28.38 2.89 -20.19
C LEU A 97 -28.41 1.41 -19.78
N LEU A 98 -27.97 1.14 -18.54
CA LEU A 98 -27.94 -0.20 -17.95
C LEU A 98 -29.18 -1.01 -18.37
N PRO A 99 -29.02 -2.31 -18.69
CA PRO A 99 -30.12 -3.14 -19.16
C PRO A 99 -31.34 -3.00 -18.22
N THR A 100 -32.51 -2.76 -18.82
CA THR A 100 -33.76 -2.50 -18.09
C THR A 100 -34.41 -3.76 -17.52
N ALA A 101 -33.90 -4.94 -17.88
CA ALA A 101 -34.31 -6.20 -17.30
C ALA A 101 -33.48 -6.49 -16.04
N GLU A 102 -34.15 -6.85 -14.96
CA GLU A 102 -33.51 -7.43 -13.77
C GLU A 102 -32.61 -8.60 -14.21
N PRO A 103 -31.31 -8.59 -13.87
CA PRO A 103 -30.44 -9.71 -14.20
C PRO A 103 -30.97 -10.99 -13.55
N VAL A 104 -31.12 -12.05 -14.35
CA VAL A 104 -31.42 -13.38 -13.83
C VAL A 104 -30.13 -13.94 -13.25
N TRP A 105 -30.02 -13.91 -11.92
CA TRP A 105 -28.88 -14.47 -11.22
C TRP A 105 -28.91 -16.00 -11.25
N PRO A 106 -27.76 -16.68 -11.41
CA PRO A 106 -27.71 -18.12 -11.22
C PRO A 106 -28.12 -18.46 -9.78
N PRO A 107 -28.72 -19.64 -9.53
CA PRO A 107 -29.00 -20.10 -8.18
C PRO A 107 -27.73 -20.12 -7.33
N ALA A 108 -27.83 -19.80 -6.03
CA ALA A 108 -26.70 -19.79 -5.11
C ALA A 108 -25.85 -21.08 -5.17
N ALA A 109 -26.49 -22.24 -5.31
CA ALA A 109 -25.79 -23.52 -5.44
C ALA A 109 -24.94 -23.66 -6.71
N ALA A 110 -25.35 -23.04 -7.82
CA ALA A 110 -24.58 -23.05 -9.06
C ALA A 110 -23.36 -22.12 -8.96
N LEU A 111 -23.53 -20.96 -8.32
CA LEU A 111 -22.42 -20.05 -8.01
C LEU A 111 -21.42 -20.70 -7.05
N ASP A 112 -21.93 -21.38 -6.02
CA ASP A 112 -21.13 -22.12 -5.04
C ASP A 112 -20.28 -23.21 -5.70
N ALA A 113 -20.90 -24.07 -6.50
CA ALA A 113 -20.19 -25.13 -7.23
C ALA A 113 -19.12 -24.57 -8.19
N PHE A 114 -19.40 -23.45 -8.86
CA PHE A 114 -18.44 -22.79 -9.73
C PHE A 114 -17.24 -22.24 -8.95
N LEU A 115 -17.48 -21.46 -7.89
CA LEU A 115 -16.41 -20.86 -7.09
C LEU A 115 -15.59 -21.92 -6.35
N ALA A 116 -16.22 -23.01 -5.90
CA ALA A 116 -15.52 -24.16 -5.33
C ALA A 116 -14.58 -24.81 -6.35
N ALA A 117 -15.04 -25.00 -7.59
CA ALA A 117 -14.21 -25.56 -8.66
C ALA A 117 -13.04 -24.62 -9.04
N GLU A 118 -13.26 -23.31 -9.12
CA GLU A 118 -12.19 -22.34 -9.37
C GLU A 118 -11.17 -22.28 -8.21
N ALA A 119 -11.63 -22.46 -6.98
CA ALA A 119 -10.75 -22.53 -5.81
C ALA A 119 -9.93 -23.83 -5.79
N GLU A 120 -10.53 -24.98 -6.12
CA GLU A 120 -9.82 -26.26 -6.24
C GLU A 120 -8.79 -26.22 -7.38
N ALA A 121 -9.09 -25.53 -8.48
CA ALA A 121 -8.17 -25.28 -9.59
C ALA A 121 -7.07 -24.26 -9.25
N GLY A 122 -7.14 -23.58 -8.11
CA GLY A 122 -6.18 -22.55 -7.69
C GLY A 122 -6.31 -21.23 -8.46
N HIS A 123 -7.42 -21.02 -9.18
CA HIS A 123 -7.69 -19.77 -9.90
C HIS A 123 -8.30 -18.70 -9.00
N PHE A 124 -8.91 -19.09 -7.88
CA PHE A 124 -9.54 -18.18 -6.95
C PHE A 124 -9.23 -18.51 -5.48
N MET A 125 -9.04 -17.46 -4.68
CA MET A 125 -8.87 -17.56 -3.23
C MET A 125 -9.35 -16.24 -2.62
N GLY A 126 -10.45 -16.27 -1.88
CA GLY A 126 -11.05 -15.08 -1.31
C GLY A 126 -12.51 -15.27 -0.91
N THR A 127 -13.22 -14.16 -0.69
CA THR A 127 -14.63 -14.14 -0.28
C THR A 127 -15.49 -13.44 -1.34
N VAL A 128 -16.66 -14.00 -1.64
CA VAL A 128 -17.62 -13.45 -2.59
C VAL A 128 -18.95 -13.20 -1.90
N LEU A 129 -19.49 -12.00 -2.07
CA LEU A 129 -20.84 -11.62 -1.64
C LEU A 129 -21.66 -11.14 -2.84
N VAL A 130 -22.89 -11.64 -2.95
CA VAL A 130 -23.90 -11.17 -3.92
C VAL A 130 -25.11 -10.67 -3.14
N GLY A 131 -25.51 -9.43 -3.39
CA GLY A 131 -26.70 -8.82 -2.80
C GLY A 131 -27.62 -8.22 -3.86
N GLN A 132 -28.92 -8.23 -3.58
CA GLN A 132 -29.95 -7.64 -4.42
C GLN A 132 -30.87 -6.79 -3.54
N GLY A 133 -30.96 -5.49 -3.85
CA GLY A 133 -31.67 -4.55 -2.99
C GLY A 133 -31.10 -4.57 -1.57
N SER A 134 -31.91 -4.91 -0.58
CA SER A 134 -31.49 -5.00 0.83
C SER A 134 -31.14 -6.43 1.29
N GLU A 135 -31.23 -7.41 0.39
CA GLU A 135 -31.02 -8.81 0.70
C GLU A 135 -29.63 -9.27 0.25
N ILE A 136 -28.97 -10.05 1.11
CA ILE A 136 -27.74 -10.78 0.75
C ILE A 136 -28.18 -12.16 0.28
N LEU A 137 -27.93 -12.46 -1.00
CA LEU A 137 -28.29 -13.73 -1.64
C LEU A 137 -27.18 -14.78 -1.49
N PHE A 138 -25.94 -14.32 -1.32
CA PHE A 138 -24.75 -15.16 -1.27
C PHE A 138 -23.65 -14.45 -0.47
N ASN A 139 -22.96 -15.15 0.43
CA ASN A 139 -21.75 -14.67 1.08
C ASN A 139 -20.90 -15.88 1.51
N GLN A 140 -19.83 -16.19 0.79
CA GLN A 140 -19.00 -17.37 1.09
C GLN A 140 -17.51 -17.11 0.82
N GLY A 141 -16.67 -17.77 1.63
CA GLY A 141 -15.21 -17.80 1.48
C GLY A 141 -14.72 -19.08 0.82
N TYR A 142 -13.64 -18.97 0.04
CA TYR A 142 -13.04 -20.05 -0.72
C TYR A 142 -11.52 -20.03 -0.64
N GLY A 143 -10.91 -21.22 -0.59
CA GLY A 143 -9.47 -21.35 -0.40
C GLY A 143 -9.02 -20.86 0.98
N ALA A 144 -7.75 -20.48 1.09
CA ALA A 144 -7.14 -20.09 2.36
C ALA A 144 -7.01 -18.57 2.52
N ALA A 145 -7.35 -18.05 3.70
CA ALA A 145 -6.92 -16.73 4.15
C ALA A 145 -5.43 -16.74 4.51
N ASN A 146 -4.91 -17.89 4.94
CA ASN A 146 -3.49 -18.09 5.20
C ASN A 146 -3.06 -19.54 4.88
N LEU A 147 -2.18 -19.71 3.89
CA LEU A 147 -1.66 -21.01 3.46
C LEU A 147 -0.62 -21.59 4.43
N THR A 148 0.14 -20.75 5.14
CA THR A 148 1.17 -21.20 6.09
C THR A 148 0.55 -21.91 7.28
N PHE A 149 -0.61 -21.42 7.73
CA PHE A 149 -1.31 -21.91 8.92
C PHE A 149 -2.61 -22.67 8.60
N ASP A 150 -2.89 -22.92 7.32
CA ASP A 150 -4.09 -23.61 6.85
C ASP A 150 -5.39 -22.98 7.39
N VAL A 151 -5.46 -21.65 7.32
CA VAL A 151 -6.64 -20.87 7.73
C VAL A 151 -7.50 -20.65 6.51
N ALA A 152 -8.75 -21.13 6.53
CA ALA A 152 -9.71 -20.95 5.44
C ALA A 152 -10.21 -19.50 5.35
N ASN A 153 -10.56 -19.06 4.13
CA ASN A 153 -11.36 -17.85 3.95
C ASN A 153 -12.80 -18.08 4.44
N GLY A 154 -13.42 -17.03 4.97
CA GLY A 154 -14.82 -17.01 5.37
C GLY A 154 -15.46 -15.64 5.17
N GLU A 155 -16.70 -15.51 5.61
CA GLU A 155 -17.48 -14.28 5.50
C GLU A 155 -16.86 -13.07 6.22
N ALA A 156 -16.16 -13.32 7.33
CA ALA A 156 -15.51 -12.29 8.14
C ALA A 156 -14.06 -12.02 7.73
N THR A 157 -13.54 -12.74 6.72
CA THR A 157 -12.16 -12.52 6.28
C THR A 157 -12.02 -11.13 5.69
N ARG A 158 -11.01 -10.40 6.18
CA ARG A 158 -10.72 -9.02 5.77
C ARG A 158 -9.58 -8.99 4.76
N PHE A 159 -9.76 -8.17 3.74
CA PHE A 159 -8.81 -8.01 2.66
C PHE A 159 -8.42 -6.55 2.54
N ARG A 160 -7.14 -6.30 2.21
CA ARG A 160 -6.68 -4.98 1.78
C ARG A 160 -7.38 -4.63 0.47
N LEU A 161 -7.96 -3.44 0.43
CA LEU A 161 -8.88 -3.03 -0.63
C LEU A 161 -8.19 -2.38 -1.83
N GLY A 162 -6.95 -1.93 -1.67
CA GLY A 162 -6.25 -1.16 -2.69
C GLY A 162 -7.08 0.06 -3.11
N GLY A 163 -7.17 0.32 -4.40
CA GLY A 163 -7.83 1.53 -4.94
C GLY A 163 -9.28 1.75 -4.53
N LEU A 164 -10.03 0.72 -4.07
CA LEU A 164 -11.37 0.93 -3.52
C LEU A 164 -11.37 1.86 -2.30
N SER A 165 -10.24 1.96 -1.58
CA SER A 165 -10.03 2.90 -0.47
C SER A 165 -10.30 4.36 -0.86
N GLN A 166 -10.06 4.72 -2.13
CA GLN A 166 -10.26 6.07 -2.66
C GLN A 166 -11.71 6.52 -2.52
N SER A 167 -12.67 5.60 -2.64
CA SER A 167 -14.08 5.96 -2.52
C SER A 167 -14.44 6.52 -1.14
N TYR A 168 -13.80 6.03 -0.06
CA TYR A 168 -14.01 6.58 1.29
C TYR A 168 -13.47 8.01 1.40
N VAL A 169 -12.29 8.26 0.84
CA VAL A 169 -11.67 9.60 0.84
C VAL A 169 -12.47 10.58 0.00
N ALA A 170 -12.95 10.14 -1.17
CA ALA A 170 -13.81 10.94 -2.02
C ALA A 170 -15.06 11.39 -1.27
N VAL A 171 -15.76 10.45 -0.62
CA VAL A 171 -16.94 10.79 0.18
C VAL A 171 -16.59 11.69 1.35
N ALA A 172 -15.49 11.46 2.08
CA ALA A 172 -15.08 12.34 3.17
C ALA A 172 -14.85 13.79 2.70
N ILE A 173 -14.21 13.99 1.54
CA ILE A 173 -14.02 15.30 0.92
C ILE A 173 -15.36 15.95 0.54
N LEU A 174 -16.27 15.18 -0.05
CA LEU A 174 -17.60 15.67 -0.40
C LEU A 174 -18.41 16.07 0.86
N ARG A 175 -18.29 15.31 1.95
CA ARG A 175 -18.92 15.62 3.24
C ARG A 175 -18.37 16.88 3.88
N LEU A 176 -17.05 17.07 3.84
CA LEU A 176 -16.42 18.31 4.30
C LEU A 176 -16.88 19.51 3.45
N ALA A 177 -17.08 19.32 2.14
CA ALA A 177 -17.62 20.35 1.28
C ALA A 177 -19.09 20.67 1.59
N GLU A 178 -19.91 19.64 1.83
CA GLU A 178 -21.31 19.77 2.25
C GLU A 178 -21.45 20.55 3.58
N GLN A 179 -20.49 20.35 4.49
CA GLN A 179 -20.41 21.05 5.77
C GLN A 179 -19.84 22.47 5.65
N GLY A 180 -19.48 22.92 4.44
CA GLY A 180 -18.89 24.24 4.20
C GLY A 180 -17.44 24.39 4.70
N GLN A 181 -16.77 23.29 5.05
CA GLN A 181 -15.36 23.31 5.47
C GLN A 181 -14.39 23.37 4.28
N LEU A 182 -14.87 23.01 3.09
CA LEU A 182 -14.11 22.95 1.84
C LEU A 182 -14.99 23.46 0.69
N ASP A 183 -14.42 24.17 -0.27
CA ASP A 183 -15.03 24.38 -1.59
C ASP A 183 -14.19 23.61 -2.62
N LEU A 184 -14.84 22.72 -3.37
CA LEU A 184 -14.21 21.85 -4.36
C LEU A 184 -13.52 22.62 -5.50
N ASN A 185 -13.92 23.88 -5.72
CA ASN A 185 -13.37 24.76 -6.77
C ASN A 185 -12.33 25.74 -6.23
N THR A 186 -12.20 25.87 -4.91
CA THR A 186 -11.14 26.70 -4.33
C THR A 186 -9.80 26.00 -4.51
N PRO A 187 -8.74 26.72 -4.90
CA PRO A 187 -7.41 26.14 -5.04
C PRO A 187 -6.96 25.40 -3.78
N VAL A 188 -6.37 24.22 -3.94
CA VAL A 188 -5.90 23.39 -2.81
C VAL A 188 -4.84 24.12 -1.99
N SER A 189 -4.04 24.98 -2.63
CA SER A 189 -3.05 25.84 -1.97
C SER A 189 -3.65 26.83 -0.97
N HIS A 190 -4.95 27.12 -1.05
CA HIS A 190 -5.65 27.89 -0.01
C HIS A 190 -5.67 27.15 1.34
N TYR A 191 -5.84 25.83 1.29
CA TYR A 191 -5.91 24.97 2.48
C TYR A 191 -4.55 24.40 2.88
N LEU A 192 -3.66 24.21 1.91
CA LEU A 192 -2.31 23.66 2.08
C LEU A 192 -1.25 24.66 1.57
N PRO A 193 -1.10 25.84 2.21
CA PRO A 193 -0.25 26.94 1.69
C PRO A 193 1.25 26.64 1.73
N ASP A 194 1.68 25.67 2.53
CA ASP A 194 3.09 25.29 2.67
C ASP A 194 3.58 24.33 1.58
N LEU A 195 2.67 23.83 0.72
CA LEU A 195 3.02 22.91 -0.37
C LEU A 195 3.19 23.67 -1.69
N PRO A 196 4.17 23.28 -2.53
CA PRO A 196 4.42 23.90 -3.83
C PRO A 196 3.41 23.41 -4.89
N LEU A 197 2.14 23.76 -4.71
CA LEU A 197 1.04 23.34 -5.58
C LEU A 197 0.75 24.39 -6.66
N ASP A 198 0.30 23.92 -7.83
CA ASP A 198 -0.25 24.81 -8.87
C ASP A 198 -1.42 25.63 -8.29
N PRO A 199 -1.43 26.97 -8.45
CA PRO A 199 -2.46 27.84 -7.87
C PRO A 199 -3.85 27.65 -8.49
N THR A 200 -3.98 26.87 -9.57
CA THR A 200 -5.24 26.52 -10.23
C THR A 200 -5.70 25.10 -9.92
N LEU A 201 -4.90 24.30 -9.21
CA LEU A 201 -5.25 22.95 -8.79
C LEU A 201 -6.35 23.01 -7.71
N THR A 202 -7.45 22.32 -7.91
CA THR A 202 -8.59 22.26 -6.99
C THR A 202 -8.82 20.84 -6.49
N SER A 203 -9.59 20.67 -5.41
CA SER A 203 -9.95 19.33 -4.92
C SER A 203 -10.80 18.57 -5.93
N GLN A 204 -11.59 19.25 -6.77
CA GLN A 204 -12.28 18.62 -7.90
C GLN A 204 -11.30 17.95 -8.85
N HIS A 205 -10.20 18.61 -9.23
CA HIS A 205 -9.19 18.03 -10.11
C HIS A 205 -8.50 16.80 -9.50
N LEU A 206 -8.28 16.81 -8.19
CA LEU A 206 -7.72 15.65 -7.49
C LEU A 206 -8.71 14.47 -7.49
N LEU A 207 -9.99 14.71 -7.17
CA LEU A 207 -11.04 13.69 -7.14
C LEU A 207 -11.23 13.02 -8.51
N SER A 208 -11.20 13.81 -9.59
CA SER A 208 -11.40 13.34 -10.96
C SER A 208 -10.14 12.82 -11.65
N HIS A 209 -9.02 12.73 -10.93
CA HIS A 209 -7.72 12.36 -11.50
C HIS A 209 -7.33 13.22 -12.71
N SER A 210 -7.61 14.52 -12.66
CA SER A 210 -7.28 15.47 -13.73
C SER A 210 -6.33 16.57 -13.24
N SER A 211 -5.50 16.27 -12.26
CA SER A 211 -4.58 17.23 -11.63
C SER A 211 -3.32 17.51 -12.44
N GLY A 212 -2.90 16.58 -13.30
CA GLY A 212 -1.58 16.61 -13.93
C GLY A 212 -0.44 16.13 -13.04
N ILE A 213 -0.70 15.74 -11.78
CA ILE A 213 0.32 15.34 -10.83
C ILE A 213 0.79 13.90 -11.13
N PRO A 214 2.11 13.64 -11.27
CA PRO A 214 2.65 12.31 -11.45
C PRO A 214 2.25 11.35 -10.34
N ASP A 215 2.05 10.08 -10.69
CA ASP A 215 1.80 9.02 -9.73
C ASP A 215 3.10 8.63 -9.01
N PHE A 216 3.15 8.80 -7.68
CA PHE A 216 4.31 8.39 -6.89
C PHE A 216 4.58 6.89 -6.95
N SER A 217 3.59 6.07 -7.31
CA SER A 217 3.78 4.63 -7.48
C SER A 217 4.60 4.24 -8.70
N ALA A 218 4.72 5.14 -9.68
CA ALA A 218 5.55 4.94 -10.84
C ALA A 218 7.03 5.31 -10.59
N HIS A 219 7.37 5.89 -9.43
CA HIS A 219 8.74 6.25 -9.11
C HIS A 219 9.60 5.02 -8.79
N ALA A 220 10.85 5.00 -9.25
CA ALA A 220 11.75 3.85 -9.09
C ALA A 220 11.98 3.47 -7.61
N ASP A 221 11.89 4.45 -6.70
CA ASP A 221 12.04 4.25 -5.26
C ASP A 221 10.76 3.83 -4.54
N PHE A 222 9.65 3.64 -5.26
CA PHE A 222 8.35 3.26 -4.70
C PHE A 222 8.45 2.05 -3.77
N LEU A 223 9.13 0.97 -4.20
CA LEU A 223 9.29 -0.24 -3.38
C LEU A 223 10.21 -0.03 -2.18
N THR A 224 11.19 0.86 -2.30
CA THR A 224 12.11 1.20 -1.20
C THR A 224 11.38 1.99 -0.11
N VAL A 225 10.48 2.91 -0.51
CA VAL A 225 9.61 3.66 0.41
C VAL A 225 8.51 2.77 0.99
N ALA A 226 7.96 1.84 0.21
CA ALA A 226 6.86 0.95 0.62
C ALA A 226 7.21 -0.04 1.75
N THR A 227 8.50 -0.19 2.07
CA THR A 227 9.00 -1.06 3.15
C THR A 227 9.42 -0.29 4.40
N GLY A 228 9.28 1.04 4.41
CA GLY A 228 9.68 1.91 5.52
C GLY A 228 8.65 3.00 5.83
N ARG A 229 8.58 3.38 7.10
CA ARG A 229 7.70 4.45 7.62
C ARG A 229 8.23 5.85 7.27
N ILE A 230 8.48 6.15 6.01
CA ILE A 230 8.87 7.51 5.61
C ILE A 230 7.62 8.38 5.63
N ALA A 231 7.66 9.45 6.43
CA ALA A 231 6.65 10.51 6.43
C ALA A 231 6.62 11.13 5.02
N PRO A 232 5.54 10.94 4.24
CA PRO A 232 5.63 11.19 2.81
C PRO A 232 5.66 12.65 2.43
N VAL A 233 5.43 13.62 3.34
CA VAL A 233 5.34 15.04 2.99
C VAL A 233 6.62 15.58 2.33
N ASP A 234 7.81 15.18 2.78
CA ASP A 234 9.07 15.68 2.21
C ASP A 234 9.33 15.07 0.81
N LEU A 235 9.00 13.78 0.65
CA LEU A 235 9.09 13.10 -0.65
C LEU A 235 8.06 13.66 -1.64
N LEU A 236 6.83 13.89 -1.15
CA LEU A 236 5.73 14.46 -1.92
C LEU A 236 6.04 15.90 -2.30
N ALA A 237 6.61 16.71 -1.41
CA ALA A 237 6.99 18.08 -1.69
C ALA A 237 8.03 18.18 -2.81
N GLY A 238 9.03 17.28 -2.82
CA GLY A 238 9.99 17.17 -3.93
C GLY A 238 9.31 16.82 -5.26
N MET A 239 8.38 15.85 -5.24
CA MET A 239 7.63 15.46 -6.44
C MET A 239 6.70 16.56 -6.95
N LEU A 240 6.02 17.27 -6.05
CA LEU A 240 5.06 18.34 -6.38
C LEU A 240 5.77 19.59 -6.91
N ALA A 241 6.99 19.86 -6.46
CA ALA A 241 7.76 21.03 -6.87
C ALA A 241 8.30 20.93 -8.31
N GLU A 242 8.52 19.72 -8.84
CA GLU A 242 9.31 19.53 -10.05
C GLU A 242 8.50 19.10 -11.28
N TYR A 243 7.29 18.54 -11.11
CA TYR A 243 6.62 17.85 -12.21
C TYR A 243 5.10 18.03 -12.21
N THR A 244 4.61 18.88 -13.12
CA THR A 244 3.22 18.83 -13.61
C THR A 244 3.25 18.29 -15.03
N LEU A 245 2.57 17.17 -15.28
CA LEU A 245 2.56 16.49 -16.59
C LEU A 245 1.66 17.19 -17.62
N PHE A 246 0.67 17.94 -17.14
CA PHE A 246 -0.32 18.71 -17.91
C PHE A 246 -1.11 19.63 -16.98
N ALA A 247 -1.77 20.67 -17.48
CA ALA A 247 -2.45 21.62 -16.62
C ALA A 247 -3.66 20.98 -15.88
N PRO A 248 -4.00 21.43 -14.65
CA PRO A 248 -5.18 20.94 -13.96
C PRO A 248 -6.46 21.10 -14.80
N GLY A 249 -7.24 20.03 -14.93
CA GLY A 249 -8.46 19.97 -15.72
C GLY A 249 -8.27 19.63 -17.21
N GLU A 250 -7.03 19.60 -17.72
CA GLU A 250 -6.77 19.40 -19.16
C GLU A 250 -7.18 18.00 -19.65
N ARG A 251 -6.90 16.96 -18.86
CA ARG A 251 -7.22 15.56 -19.19
C ARG A 251 -7.24 14.66 -17.95
N TYR A 252 -7.70 13.43 -18.13
CA TYR A 252 -7.59 12.37 -17.12
C TYR A 252 -6.18 11.76 -17.10
N GLY A 253 -5.66 11.50 -15.90
CA GLY A 253 -4.43 10.77 -15.62
C GLY A 253 -4.47 10.23 -14.20
N TYR A 254 -4.67 8.92 -14.06
CA TYR A 254 -4.71 8.26 -12.75
C TYR A 254 -3.42 8.52 -11.97
N SER A 255 -3.57 8.92 -10.71
CA SER A 255 -2.44 9.18 -9.83
C SER A 255 -2.84 8.96 -8.37
N LEU A 256 -2.16 8.03 -7.70
CA LEU A 256 -2.34 7.82 -6.25
C LEU A 256 -1.95 9.07 -5.44
N THR A 257 -1.07 9.90 -5.97
CA THR A 257 -0.67 11.18 -5.36
C THR A 257 -1.87 12.10 -5.13
N ASN A 258 -2.91 12.02 -5.99
CA ASN A 258 -4.11 12.82 -5.83
C ASN A 258 -4.86 12.47 -4.53
N TYR A 259 -5.05 11.18 -4.28
CA TYR A 259 -5.76 10.69 -3.11
C TYR A 259 -4.90 10.76 -1.84
N TYR A 260 -3.58 10.74 -2.00
CA TYR A 260 -2.66 11.10 -0.93
C TYR A 260 -2.89 12.56 -0.49
N LEU A 261 -2.89 13.52 -1.43
CA LEU A 261 -3.15 14.94 -1.13
C LEU A 261 -4.54 15.16 -0.52
N LEU A 262 -5.57 14.51 -1.05
CA LEU A 262 -6.92 14.59 -0.48
C LEU A 262 -6.97 14.03 0.96
N SER A 263 -6.23 12.95 1.22
CA SER A 263 -6.12 12.41 2.57
C SER A 263 -5.48 13.40 3.54
N TYR A 264 -4.38 14.02 3.14
CA TYR A 264 -3.71 15.03 3.95
C TYR A 264 -4.59 16.27 4.16
N LEU A 265 -5.35 16.68 3.14
CA LEU A 265 -6.33 17.76 3.24
C LEU A 265 -7.42 17.44 4.28
N ILE A 266 -7.92 16.20 4.33
CA ILE A 266 -8.87 15.77 5.36
C ILE A 266 -8.26 15.92 6.75
N GLU A 267 -7.02 15.47 6.96
CA GLU A 267 -6.35 15.58 8.27
C GLU A 267 -6.18 17.04 8.70
N VAL A 268 -5.80 17.92 7.77
CA VAL A 268 -5.64 19.37 8.05
C VAL A 268 -6.98 20.02 8.40
N LEU A 269 -8.04 19.73 7.65
CA LEU A 269 -9.36 20.34 7.88
C LEU A 269 -10.03 19.82 9.16
N THR A 270 -9.84 18.54 9.49
CA THR A 270 -10.46 17.90 10.66
C THR A 270 -9.61 18.02 11.93
N GLY A 271 -8.30 18.20 11.80
CA GLY A 271 -7.35 18.12 12.91
C GLY A 271 -7.16 16.71 13.47
N GLN A 272 -7.61 15.68 12.75
CA GLN A 272 -7.58 14.27 13.18
C GLN A 272 -6.70 13.43 12.25
N PRO A 273 -6.10 12.33 12.75
CA PRO A 273 -5.51 11.32 11.88
C PRO A 273 -6.54 10.78 10.88
N LEU A 274 -6.10 10.46 9.67
CA LEU A 274 -7.01 10.07 8.57
C LEU A 274 -7.96 8.93 8.96
N ALA A 275 -7.48 7.91 9.66
CA ALA A 275 -8.32 6.79 10.08
C ALA A 275 -9.45 7.21 11.03
N GLU A 276 -9.20 8.16 11.93
CA GLU A 276 -10.22 8.71 12.83
C GLU A 276 -11.20 9.59 12.07
N ALA A 277 -10.70 10.42 11.15
CA ALA A 277 -11.54 11.26 10.31
C ALA A 277 -12.47 10.42 9.41
N LEU A 278 -11.96 9.35 8.78
CA LEU A 278 -12.76 8.43 7.97
C LEU A 278 -13.76 7.64 8.82
N ALA A 279 -13.37 7.24 10.03
CA ALA A 279 -14.30 6.60 10.97
C ALA A 279 -15.48 7.51 11.33
N ALA A 280 -15.21 8.79 11.59
CA ALA A 280 -16.24 9.77 11.95
C ALA A 280 -17.11 10.22 10.77
N LEU A 281 -16.50 10.48 9.61
CA LEU A 281 -17.18 11.05 8.44
C LEU A 281 -17.86 10.01 7.55
N VAL A 282 -17.36 8.76 7.55
CA VAL A 282 -17.72 7.76 6.54
C VAL A 282 -18.10 6.41 7.16
N TRP A 283 -17.16 5.73 7.82
CA TRP A 283 -17.37 4.33 8.24
C TRP A 283 -18.42 4.19 9.33
N GLY A 284 -18.37 5.03 10.37
CA GLY A 284 -19.35 5.04 11.45
C GLY A 284 -20.78 5.32 10.95
N PRO A 285 -21.00 6.42 10.21
CA PRO A 285 -22.31 6.72 9.62
C PRO A 285 -22.85 5.63 8.68
N ALA A 286 -21.97 4.96 7.92
CA ALA A 286 -22.34 3.86 7.03
C ALA A 286 -22.43 2.48 7.73
N GLY A 287 -22.11 2.40 9.03
CA GLY A 287 -22.15 1.16 9.81
C GLY A 287 -21.07 0.13 9.44
N LEU A 288 -19.93 0.58 8.90
CA LEU A 288 -18.83 -0.27 8.44
C LEU A 288 -17.91 -0.62 9.63
N ASN A 289 -18.22 -1.71 10.33
CA ASN A 289 -17.54 -2.08 11.59
C ASN A 289 -16.35 -3.04 11.40
N ALA A 290 -16.23 -3.66 10.22
CA ALA A 290 -15.12 -4.51 9.82
C ALA A 290 -14.14 -3.80 8.88
N THR A 291 -14.42 -2.53 8.57
CA THR A 291 -13.59 -1.64 7.76
C THR A 291 -12.65 -0.84 8.64
N GLY A 292 -11.43 -0.70 8.18
CA GLY A 292 -10.46 0.13 8.88
C GLY A 292 -9.26 0.45 8.02
N TYR A 293 -8.28 1.07 8.66
CA TYR A 293 -7.04 1.48 8.04
C TYR A 293 -5.93 0.49 8.39
N ASP A 294 -5.27 -0.08 7.39
CA ASP A 294 -4.13 -0.97 7.57
C ASP A 294 -2.86 -0.13 7.75
N ASP A 295 -2.40 -0.03 8.99
CA ASP A 295 -1.01 0.32 9.28
C ASP A 295 -0.21 -0.96 9.61
N GLN A 296 1.09 -0.96 9.31
CA GLN A 296 1.93 -2.15 9.51
C GLN A 296 1.96 -2.66 10.96
N SER A 297 1.66 -1.80 11.95
CA SER A 297 1.64 -2.16 13.36
C SER A 297 0.29 -2.63 13.88
N ALA A 298 -0.78 -2.44 13.10
CA ALA A 298 -2.14 -2.77 13.51
C ALA A 298 -2.35 -4.29 13.55
N ILE A 299 -2.95 -4.74 14.66
CA ILE A 299 -3.48 -6.09 14.75
C ILE A 299 -4.87 -6.06 14.13
N VAL A 300 -5.00 -6.63 12.94
CA VAL A 300 -6.28 -6.76 12.23
C VAL A 300 -6.74 -8.21 12.31
N PRO A 301 -7.75 -8.53 13.14
CA PRO A 301 -8.35 -9.87 13.18
C PRO A 301 -8.84 -10.27 11.79
N ASP A 302 -8.69 -11.57 11.49
CA ASP A 302 -9.19 -12.20 10.26
C ASP A 302 -8.66 -11.58 8.96
N ARG A 303 -7.53 -10.85 9.01
CA ARG A 303 -6.87 -10.33 7.82
C ARG A 303 -6.20 -11.46 7.04
N ALA A 304 -6.57 -11.61 5.78
CA ALA A 304 -5.92 -12.54 4.86
C ALA A 304 -4.47 -12.13 4.57
N GLU A 305 -3.59 -13.12 4.42
CA GLU A 305 -2.24 -12.92 3.93
C GLU A 305 -2.25 -12.74 2.40
N GLY A 306 -1.42 -11.82 1.90
CA GLY A 306 -1.30 -11.58 0.47
C GLY A 306 -0.42 -12.63 -0.20
N TYR A 307 -0.82 -13.10 -1.38
CA TYR A 307 -0.04 -14.02 -2.21
C TYR A 307 0.06 -13.48 -3.63
N ARG A 308 1.13 -13.86 -4.34
CA ARG A 308 1.29 -13.56 -5.78
C ARG A 308 1.55 -14.84 -6.57
N LEU A 309 0.92 -14.94 -7.73
CA LEU A 309 1.18 -16.02 -8.65
C LEU A 309 2.47 -15.74 -9.43
N THR A 310 3.35 -16.74 -9.51
CA THR A 310 4.59 -16.71 -10.29
C THR A 310 4.63 -17.89 -11.25
N PRO A 311 5.54 -17.91 -12.25
CA PRO A 311 5.74 -19.11 -13.07
C PRO A 311 6.08 -20.37 -12.26
N GLY A 312 6.64 -20.22 -11.05
CA GLY A 312 6.94 -21.31 -10.13
C GLY A 312 5.80 -21.65 -9.15
N GLY A 313 4.63 -21.05 -9.31
CA GLY A 313 3.48 -21.22 -8.42
C GLY A 313 3.23 -20.03 -7.51
N LEU A 314 2.29 -20.22 -6.58
CA LEU A 314 1.86 -19.19 -5.63
C LEU A 314 2.91 -19.02 -4.53
N VAL A 315 3.29 -17.77 -4.25
CA VAL A 315 4.25 -17.43 -3.18
C VAL A 315 3.69 -16.29 -2.32
N PRO A 316 4.10 -16.16 -1.05
CA PRO A 316 3.74 -15.00 -0.24
C PRO A 316 4.10 -13.69 -0.96
N ALA A 317 3.18 -12.74 -0.93
CA ALA A 317 3.45 -11.38 -1.39
C ALA A 317 4.44 -10.69 -0.45
N ALA A 318 5.17 -9.70 -0.96
CA ALA A 318 6.03 -8.90 -0.11
C ALA A 318 5.20 -8.18 0.96
N VAL A 319 5.74 -8.11 2.18
CA VAL A 319 5.13 -7.30 3.24
C VAL A 319 5.28 -5.84 2.84
N VAL A 320 4.13 -5.20 2.58
CA VAL A 320 4.02 -3.79 2.28
C VAL A 320 3.42 -3.10 3.51
N ASP A 321 4.11 -2.07 4.02
CA ASP A 321 3.51 -1.14 4.98
C ASP A 321 2.43 -0.38 4.22
N ALA A 322 1.15 -0.65 4.42
CA ALA A 322 0.12 0.02 3.63
C ALA A 322 -0.02 1.52 3.99
N SER A 323 0.52 1.95 5.14
CA SER A 323 0.29 3.30 5.66
C SER A 323 0.80 4.43 4.75
N PHE A 324 1.84 4.19 3.94
CA PHE A 324 2.33 5.20 2.99
C PHE A 324 1.34 5.48 1.83
N LEU A 325 0.41 4.57 1.55
CA LEU A 325 -0.60 4.77 0.50
C LEU A 325 -1.68 5.78 0.93
N LEU A 326 -1.79 6.11 2.24
CA LEU A 326 -2.91 6.88 2.77
C LEU A 326 -4.26 6.35 2.25
N GLY A 327 -5.20 7.26 2.02
CA GLY A 327 -6.47 6.95 1.40
C GLY A 327 -6.39 6.47 -0.04
N GLY A 328 -5.20 6.45 -0.65
CA GLY A 328 -4.98 5.91 -1.99
C GLY A 328 -5.09 4.38 -2.06
N GLY A 329 -4.90 3.66 -0.94
CA GLY A 329 -4.94 2.19 -0.99
C GLY A 329 -4.88 1.40 0.32
N ALA A 330 -4.84 2.05 1.48
CA ALA A 330 -4.52 1.37 2.73
C ALA A 330 -5.71 0.80 3.52
N ALA A 331 -6.96 0.98 3.06
CA ALA A 331 -8.10 0.45 3.78
C ALA A 331 -8.20 -1.08 3.65
N TYR A 332 -8.77 -1.72 4.66
CA TYR A 332 -9.24 -3.11 4.61
C TYR A 332 -10.74 -3.16 4.89
N ALA A 333 -11.42 -4.20 4.41
CA ALA A 333 -12.80 -4.53 4.80
C ALA A 333 -13.07 -6.02 4.58
N ASP A 334 -14.18 -6.51 5.14
CA ASP A 334 -14.79 -7.79 4.73
C ASP A 334 -15.84 -7.57 3.62
N SER A 335 -16.39 -8.67 3.10
CA SER A 335 -17.37 -8.60 2.02
C SER A 335 -18.68 -7.90 2.43
N ARG A 336 -19.08 -8.04 3.69
CA ARG A 336 -20.32 -7.45 4.23
C ARG A 336 -20.22 -5.94 4.31
N ASP A 337 -19.10 -5.41 4.77
CA ASP A 337 -18.87 -3.97 4.83
C ASP A 337 -18.75 -3.37 3.42
N LEU A 338 -18.16 -4.07 2.45
CA LEU A 338 -18.20 -3.63 1.05
C LEU A 338 -19.63 -3.56 0.50
N TRP A 339 -20.49 -4.50 0.88
CA TRP A 339 -21.91 -4.44 0.54
C TRP A 339 -22.61 -3.25 1.20
N LEU A 340 -22.44 -3.07 2.52
CA LEU A 340 -22.97 -1.90 3.24
C LEU A 340 -22.48 -0.58 2.64
N TRP A 341 -21.23 -0.53 2.22
CA TRP A 341 -20.67 0.63 1.52
C TRP A 341 -21.40 0.91 0.21
N ASN A 342 -21.61 -0.11 -0.64
CA ASN A 342 -22.38 0.03 -1.87
C ASN A 342 -23.82 0.51 -1.60
N GLN A 343 -24.45 0.04 -0.51
CA GLN A 343 -25.77 0.51 -0.08
C GLN A 343 -25.73 1.98 0.36
N ALA A 344 -24.68 2.37 1.08
CA ALA A 344 -24.55 3.72 1.61
C ALA A 344 -24.37 4.77 0.50
N VAL A 345 -23.54 4.50 -0.50
CA VAL A 345 -23.29 5.44 -1.62
C VAL A 345 -24.44 5.52 -2.64
N ARG A 346 -25.30 4.49 -2.71
CA ARG A 346 -26.48 4.48 -3.58
C ARG A 346 -27.76 4.94 -2.88
N GLY A 347 -27.76 4.91 -1.54
CA GLY A 347 -28.90 5.22 -0.69
C GLY A 347 -28.76 6.54 0.04
N PRO A 348 -29.70 6.88 0.93
CA PRO A 348 -29.70 8.14 1.69
C PRO A 348 -28.84 8.08 2.97
N ILE A 349 -27.98 7.08 3.12
CA ILE A 349 -27.26 6.81 4.38
C ILE A 349 -26.12 7.82 4.59
N LEU A 350 -25.53 8.32 3.50
CA LEU A 350 -24.44 9.29 3.50
C LEU A 350 -24.86 10.58 2.80
#